data_AF-A0A496RGQ6-F1
#
_entry.id   AF-A0A496RGQ6-F1
#
_cell.length_a   1.000
_cell.length_b   1.000
_cell.length_c   1.000
_cell.angle_alpha   90.00
_cell.angle_beta   90.00
_cell.angle_gamma   90.00
#
_symmetry.space_group_name_H-M   'P 1'
#
loop_
_entity.id
_entity.type
_entity.pdbx_description
1 polymer ?
#
loop_
_entity_poly.entity_id
_entity_poly.type
_entity_poly.pdbx_seq_one_letter_code
_entity_poly.pdbx_strand_id
1 'polypeptide(L)' 'MDKIKPGEKLLLDGNTGIIIVNPTKKDIAERITKKSKQKQAHDKIRKHASRRVKTKEGKRIKVYANAYFEADFR' A
#
# COMPACT_ATOMS: atom_id res chain seq x y z
N MET A 1 -9.61 -25.46 11.18
CA MET A 1 -9.08 -24.16 10.72
C MET A 1 -8.71 -23.40 11.96
N ASP A 2 -7.43 -23.36 12.33
CA ASP A 2 -6.91 -22.40 13.32
C ASP A 2 -5.40 -22.30 13.07
N LYS A 3 -5.03 -21.53 12.03
CA LYS A 3 -3.61 -21.27 11.71
C LYS A 3 -3.02 -20.14 12.57
N ILE A 4 -3.86 -19.41 13.31
CA ILE A 4 -3.49 -18.24 14.11
C ILE A 4 -4.27 -18.31 15.41
N LYS A 5 -3.59 -18.12 16.54
CA LYS A 5 -4.19 -18.10 17.87
C LYS A 5 -4.34 -16.65 18.38
N PRO A 6 -5.34 -16.37 19.22
CA PRO A 6 -5.43 -15.07 19.90
C PRO A 6 -4.14 -14.76 20.68
N GLY A 7 -3.64 -13.54 20.52
CA GLY A 7 -2.43 -13.05 21.18
C GLY A 7 -1.14 -13.20 20.38
N GLU A 8 -1.16 -13.88 19.22
CA GLU A 8 0.01 -13.97 18.34
C GLU A 8 0.28 -12.65 17.62
N LYS A 9 1.56 -12.29 17.50
CA LYS A 9 1.96 -11.09 16.75
C LYS A 9 1.91 -11.39 15.27
N LEU A 10 1.32 -10.49 14.48
CA LEU A 10 1.19 -10.65 13.04
C LEU A 10 1.89 -9.52 12.31
N LEU A 11 2.54 -9.87 11.20
CA LEU A 11 3.00 -8.92 10.21
C LEU A 11 2.26 -9.19 8.90
N LEU A 12 1.46 -8.22 8.49
CA LEU A 12 0.67 -8.27 7.26
C LEU A 12 1.39 -7.52 6.12
N ASP A 13 1.60 -8.19 5.00
CA ASP A 13 2.08 -7.59 3.77
C ASP A 13 0.99 -7.49 2.71
N GLY A 14 0.26 -6.37 2.70
CA GLY A 14 -0.77 -6.10 1.69
C GLY A 14 -0.26 -5.93 0.25
N ASN A 15 1.06 -5.84 0.02
CA ASN A 15 1.64 -5.75 -1.32
C ASN A 15 1.92 -7.13 -1.95
N THR A 16 2.28 -8.12 -1.12
CA THR A 16 2.56 -9.49 -1.60
C THR A 16 1.48 -10.50 -1.19
N GLY A 17 0.55 -10.12 -0.32
CA GLY A 17 -0.46 -11.02 0.24
C GLY A 17 0.06 -11.98 1.31
N ILE A 18 1.27 -11.75 1.85
CA ILE A 18 1.91 -12.64 2.82
C ILE A 18 1.56 -12.21 4.25
N ILE A 19 1.32 -13.21 5.11
CA ILE A 19 1.12 -13.04 6.56
C ILE A 19 2.24 -13.80 7.28
N ILE A 20 2.96 -13.13 8.18
CA ILE A 20 3.96 -13.75 9.04
C ILE A 20 3.41 -13.77 10.47
N VAL A 21 3.30 -14.96 11.04
CA VAL A 21 2.88 -15.18 12.43
C VAL A 21 4.12 -15.24 13.32
N ASN A 22 4.08 -14.55 14.45
CA ASN A 22 5.18 -14.36 15.40
C ASN A 22 6.50 -13.94 14.71
N PRO A 23 6.52 -12.79 14.02
CA PRO A 23 7.65 -12.36 13.21
C PRO A 23 8.92 -12.19 14.06
N THR A 24 10.05 -12.60 13.51
CA THR A 24 11.36 -12.42 14.13
C THR A 24 11.81 -10.96 14.02
N LYS A 25 12.84 -10.59 14.78
CA LYS A 25 13.47 -9.25 14.65
C LYS A 25 13.98 -9.00 13.23
N LYS A 26 14.43 -10.05 12.52
CA LYS A 26 14.88 -9.97 11.13
C LYS A 26 13.72 -9.64 10.19
N ASP A 27 12.59 -10.33 10.33
CA ASP A 27 11.39 -10.08 9.51
C ASP A 27 10.89 -8.64 9.67
N ILE A 28 10.91 -8.13 10.90
CA ILE A 28 10.54 -6.75 11.21
C ILE A 28 11.50 -5.76 10.56
N ALA A 29 12.82 -5.98 10.68
CA ALA A 29 13.84 -5.09 10.13
C ALA A 29 13.79 -5.01 8.58
N GLU A 30 13.63 -6.16 7.91
CA GLU A 30 13.43 -6.21 6.47
C GLU A 30 12.18 -5.43 6.05
N ARG A 31 11.09 -5.54 6.82
CA ARG A 31 9.85 -4.83 6.53
C ARG A 31 9.95 -3.33 6.74
N ILE A 32 10.66 -2.87 7.76
CA ILE A 32 10.92 -1.43 7.98
C ILE A 32 11.63 -0.83 6.77
N THR A 33 12.62 -1.54 6.22
CA THR A 33 13.34 -1.10 5.02
C THR A 33 12.42 -1.03 3.80
N LYS A 34 11.58 -2.05 3.59
CA LYS A 34 10.57 -2.05 2.52
C LYS A 34 9.55 -0.91 2.68
N LYS A 35 9.10 -0.63 3.91
CA LYS A 35 8.17 0.47 4.21
C LYS A 35 8.77 1.83 3.86
N SER A 36 10.06 2.04 4.11
CA SER A 36 10.76 3.27 3.73
C SER A 36 10.77 3.47 2.20
N LYS A 37 11.11 2.41 1.44
CA LYS A 37 11.06 2.44 -0.04
C LYS A 37 9.65 2.72 -0.57
N GLN A 38 8.63 2.11 0.03
CA GLN A 38 7.23 2.37 -0.31
C GLN A 38 6.83 3.82 -0.05
N LYS A 39 7.24 4.39 1.09
CA LYS A 39 7.00 5.80 1.40
C LYS A 39 7.64 6.72 0.35
N GLN A 40 8.90 6.47 -0.02
CA GLN A 40 9.56 7.25 -1.07
C GLN A 40 8.87 7.12 -2.44
N ALA A 41 8.40 5.92 -2.80
CA ALA A 41 7.63 5.71 -4.02
C ALA A 41 6.30 6.47 -3.99
N HIS A 42 5.59 6.40 -2.87
CA HIS A 42 4.35 7.15 -2.65
C HIS A 42 4.57 8.66 -2.80
N ASP A 43 5.62 9.21 -2.18
CA ASP A 43 5.93 10.64 -2.27
C ASP A 43 6.27 11.09 -3.70
N LYS A 44 6.92 10.22 -4.49
CA LYS A 44 7.14 10.46 -5.93
C LYS A 44 5.82 10.46 -6.71
N ILE A 45 4.94 9.48 -6.47
CA ILE A 45 3.65 9.35 -7.14
C ILE A 45 2.74 10.54 -6.81
N ARG A 46 2.75 11.01 -5.56
CA ARG A 46 1.93 12.15 -5.10
C ARG A 46 2.17 13.41 -5.94
N LYS A 47 3.39 13.62 -6.45
CA LYS A 47 3.73 14.75 -7.36
C LYS A 47 2.96 14.71 -8.68
N HIS A 48 2.37 13.57 -9.04
CA HIS A 48 1.58 13.38 -10.25
C HIS A 48 0.07 13.50 -10.02
N ALA A 49 -0.40 13.59 -8.77
CA ALA A 49 -1.83 13.60 -8.44
C ALA A 49 -2.62 14.71 -9.17
N SER A 50 -2.03 15.90 -9.31
CA SER A 50 -2.67 17.04 -9.98
C SER A 50 -2.42 17.09 -11.50
N ARG A 51 -1.67 16.15 -12.08
CA ARG A 51 -1.34 16.17 -13.52
C ARG A 51 -2.50 15.60 -14.34
N ARG A 52 -2.70 16.15 -15.54
CA ARG A 52 -3.64 15.59 -16.51
C ARG A 52 -3.15 14.20 -16.96
N VAL A 53 -4.03 13.21 -16.85
CA VAL A 53 -3.70 11.82 -17.25
C VAL A 53 -3.73 11.70 -18.77
N LYS A 54 -2.65 11.15 -19.33
CA LYS A 54 -2.51 10.82 -20.75
C LYS A 54 -1.82 9.46 -20.90
N THR A 55 -2.19 8.69 -21.91
CA THR A 55 -1.45 7.50 -22.32
C THR A 55 -0.10 7.91 -22.94
N LYS A 56 0.81 6.95 -23.14
CA LYS A 56 2.08 7.19 -23.84
C LYS A 56 1.89 7.74 -25.25
N GLU A 57 0.77 7.37 -25.89
CA GLU A 57 0.36 7.82 -27.23
C GLU A 57 -0.38 9.17 -27.23
N GLY A 58 -0.52 9.82 -26.06
CA GLY A 58 -1.10 11.16 -25.95
C GLY A 58 -2.62 11.21 -25.76
N LYS A 59 -3.31 10.06 -25.76
CA LYS A 59 -4.77 10.00 -25.51
C LYS A 59 -5.09 10.42 -24.08
N ARG A 60 -6.02 11.36 -23.91
CA ARG A 60 -6.49 11.80 -22.60
C ARG A 60 -7.50 10.82 -22.03
N ILE A 61 -7.39 10.55 -20.74
CA ILE A 61 -8.37 9.77 -19.97
C ILE A 61 -8.75 10.53 -18.69
N LYS A 62 -9.93 10.22 -18.17
CA LYS A 62 -10.40 10.76 -16.88
C LYS A 62 -10.34 9.62 -15.86
N VAL A 63 -9.81 9.92 -14.68
CA VAL A 63 -9.71 8.98 -13.56
C VAL A 63 -10.45 9.61 -12.40
N TYR A 64 -11.36 8.85 -11.81
CA TYR A 64 -12.19 9.26 -10.68
C TYR A 64 -12.06 8.21 -9.56
N ALA A 65 -12.37 8.61 -8.33
CA ALA A 65 -12.49 7.68 -7.21
C ALA A 65 -13.93 7.14 -7.14
N ASN A 66 -14.08 5.87 -6.81
CA ASN A 66 -15.35 5.35 -6.33
C ASN A 66 -15.46 5.75 -4.86
N ALA A 67 -16.48 6.53 -4.52
CA ALA A 67 -16.72 7.02 -3.17
C ALA A 67 -18.19 6.80 -2.82
N TYR A 68 -18.44 6.32 -1.61
CA TYR A 68 -19.78 6.02 -1.11
C TYR A 68 -20.14 6.87 0.10
N PHE A 69 -19.14 7.22 0.93
CA PHE A 69 -19.34 8.02 2.13
C PHE A 69 -18.59 9.34 2.04
N GLU A 70 -19.05 10.36 2.78
CA GLU A 70 -18.40 11.67 2.83
C GLU A 70 -16.93 11.58 3.30
N ALA A 71 -16.62 10.61 4.17
CA ALA A 71 -15.27 10.36 4.65
C ALA A 71 -14.26 9.97 3.55
N ASP A 72 -14.73 9.47 2.39
CA ASP A 72 -13.87 9.01 1.28
C ASP A 72 -13.21 10.17 0.52
N PHE A 73 -13.69 11.40 0.68
CA PHE A 73 -13.18 12.59 -0.03
C PHE A 73 -12.08 13.34 0.73
N ARG A 74 -11.62 12.81 1.87
CA ARG A 74 -10.67 13.46 2.78
C ARG A 74 -9.21 13.21 2.44
#